data_AF-A0A413GEV0-F1
#
_entry.id   AF-A0A413GEV0-F1
#
_cell.length_a   1.000
_cell.length_b   1.000
_cell.length_c   1.000
_cell.angle_alpha   90.00
_cell.angle_beta   90.00
_cell.angle_gamma   90.00
#
_symmetry.space_group_name_H-M   'P 1'
#
loop_
_entity.id
_entity.type
_entity.pdbx_description
1 polymer ?
#
loop_
_entity_poly.entity_id
_entity_poly.type
_entity_poly.pdbx_seq_one_letter_code
_entity_poly.pdbx_strand_id
1 'polypeptide(L)'
;MINNNNQEAFIETFKNNLKKDARTVSVATLLSDRYLKRIKYDPYYQRNYVWEKDKQSFFIESVVLGTEIPPLVFYKSGMRVEVIDGRQRFETLKRFKEDDFALHLSGLPELQALAKKTFSKLNPDIQQLFLNTKIRIFEFEVVGMPALDPVIEDKIKKEIFRRYNSGITPLNQSEVDNAKYDSDTFSDYFKHELKENDNLYNKINKCFFYNSDKIKSELIVDMVTFLRKSLILSSLPITRYADSGKNFFLDLLYDNYIGNARENEQCIEDDIKKMLKQIHDITAYIKINSGNAYECLLWGIRILNNENIPFEISKHAHTLNEHYQKNLHIYQTDSDHYYGNIVARFTDTANLLNKLSGFDFKMYLRSSDFKNKINSLKQTEKDAELTMDRLASLRINKPSPASKPIDQVMADLASNYYLIRPSYQRQEKISIKKASSIIESILLGIKLPPLFIYVRKDGIREVIDGQQRLLSIIGF
;
A
#
# COMPACT_ATOMS: atom_id res chain seq x y z
N MET A 1 7.37 23.92 41.58
CA MET A 1 6.32 23.14 42.27
C MET A 1 5.09 22.88 41.40
N ILE A 2 4.62 23.80 40.56
CA ILE A 2 3.41 23.61 39.72
C ILE A 2 3.54 22.48 38.67
N ASN A 3 4.73 22.24 38.11
CA ASN A 3 4.93 21.20 37.08
C ASN A 3 4.87 19.75 37.60
N ASN A 4 5.22 19.49 38.86
CA ASN A 4 5.18 18.13 39.42
C ASN A 4 3.75 17.67 39.68
N ASN A 5 2.89 18.53 40.22
CA ASN A 5 1.48 18.20 40.48
C ASN A 5 0.71 17.87 39.18
N ASN A 6 0.95 18.61 38.10
CA ASN A 6 0.29 18.32 36.81
C ASN A 6 0.80 17.02 36.16
N GLN A 7 2.03 16.62 36.44
CA GLN A 7 2.60 15.37 35.94
C GLN A 7 2.11 14.17 36.75
N GLU A 8 2.02 14.29 38.07
CA GLU A 8 1.43 13.27 38.95
C GLU A 8 -0.06 13.09 38.65
N ALA A 9 -0.82 14.18 38.57
CA ALA A 9 -2.24 14.15 38.21
C ALA A 9 -2.47 13.54 36.82
N PHE A 10 -1.60 13.83 35.85
CA PHE A 10 -1.63 13.16 34.54
C PHE A 10 -1.41 11.65 34.66
N ILE A 11 -0.37 11.21 35.39
CA ILE A 11 -0.05 9.79 35.54
C ILE A 11 -1.18 9.04 36.25
N GLU A 12 -1.72 9.62 37.33
CA GLU A 12 -2.82 9.06 38.09
C GLU A 12 -4.08 8.93 37.22
N THR A 13 -4.47 10.02 36.55
CA THR A 13 -5.64 10.02 35.66
C THR A 13 -5.48 8.98 34.55
N PHE A 14 -4.30 8.93 33.92
CA PHE A 14 -4.05 8.05 32.78
C PHE A 14 -4.04 6.57 33.18
N LYS A 15 -3.54 6.24 34.39
CA LYS A 15 -3.47 4.86 34.89
C LYS A 15 -4.81 4.38 35.47
N ASN A 16 -5.45 5.21 36.30
CA ASN A 16 -6.53 4.75 37.17
C ASN A 16 -7.93 5.18 36.70
N ASN A 17 -8.04 6.28 35.94
CA ASN A 17 -9.32 6.92 35.63
C ASN A 17 -9.68 6.86 34.14
N LEU A 18 -8.81 6.34 33.28
CA LEU A 18 -9.06 6.24 31.85
C LEU A 18 -9.86 4.96 31.51
N LYS A 19 -11.17 5.11 31.32
CA LYS A 19 -12.06 4.07 30.79
C LYS A 19 -11.78 3.85 29.30
N LYS A 20 -11.78 2.58 28.89
CA LYS A 20 -11.35 2.13 27.55
C LYS A 20 -12.36 1.17 26.95
N ASP A 21 -13.32 1.70 26.20
CA ASP A 21 -14.39 0.91 25.59
C ASP A 21 -14.08 0.61 24.12
N ALA A 22 -14.51 -0.55 23.63
CA ALA A 22 -14.46 -0.91 22.23
C ALA A 22 -15.87 -1.22 21.75
N ARG A 23 -16.32 -0.56 20.70
CA ARG A 23 -17.65 -0.77 20.11
C ARG A 23 -17.60 -0.73 18.60
N THR A 24 -18.69 -1.16 17.98
CA THR A 24 -18.83 -1.17 16.52
C THR A 24 -20.09 -0.40 16.15
N VAL A 25 -19.97 0.54 15.21
CA VAL A 25 -21.06 1.41 14.77
C VAL A 25 -21.17 1.38 13.25
N SER A 26 -22.37 1.40 12.70
CA SER A 26 -22.57 1.48 11.24
C SER A 26 -22.19 2.87 10.72
N VAL A 27 -21.79 2.96 9.45
CA VAL A 27 -21.54 4.25 8.78
C VAL A 27 -22.77 5.16 8.87
N ALA A 28 -23.98 4.61 8.68
CA ALA A 28 -25.23 5.34 8.82
C ALA A 28 -25.38 6.03 10.19
N THR A 29 -25.14 5.30 11.28
CA THR A 29 -25.25 5.85 12.63
C THR A 29 -24.15 6.86 12.91
N LEU A 30 -22.90 6.57 12.49
CA LEU A 30 -21.75 7.44 12.64
C LEU A 30 -21.94 8.79 11.96
N LEU A 31 -22.59 8.80 10.79
CA LEU A 31 -22.86 9.98 9.97
C LEU A 31 -24.30 10.52 10.12
N SER A 32 -24.99 10.17 11.20
CA SER A 32 -26.29 10.74 11.55
C SER A 32 -26.13 12.14 12.15
N ASP A 33 -27.09 13.04 11.92
CA ASP A 33 -27.02 14.43 12.41
C ASP A 33 -26.81 14.51 13.92
N ARG A 34 -27.42 13.60 14.68
CA ARG A 34 -27.27 13.50 16.13
C ARG A 34 -25.82 13.20 16.52
N TYR A 35 -25.15 12.29 15.80
CA TYR A 35 -23.74 11.96 16.06
C TYR A 35 -22.81 13.07 15.57
N LEU A 36 -23.02 13.58 14.36
CA LEU A 36 -22.19 14.63 13.77
C LEU A 36 -22.14 15.90 14.65
N LYS A 37 -23.28 16.33 15.23
CA LYS A 37 -23.33 17.48 16.15
C LYS A 37 -22.47 17.30 17.42
N ARG A 38 -22.13 16.06 17.78
CA ARG A 38 -21.34 15.73 18.97
C ARG A 38 -19.87 15.48 18.67
N ILE A 39 -19.53 15.19 17.41
CA ILE A 39 -18.19 14.80 16.99
C ILE A 39 -17.41 16.02 16.48
N LYS A 40 -16.29 16.30 17.12
CA LYS A 40 -15.24 17.18 16.61
C LYS A 40 -14.16 16.33 15.96
N TYR A 41 -14.11 16.33 14.62
CA TYR A 41 -13.21 15.44 13.86
C TYR A 41 -11.91 16.12 13.39
N ASP A 42 -11.78 17.42 13.57
CA ASP A 42 -10.69 18.28 13.13
C ASP A 42 -9.97 19.00 14.28
N PRO A 43 -9.48 18.28 15.32
CA PRO A 43 -8.74 18.92 16.40
C PRO A 43 -7.43 19.55 15.89
N TYR A 44 -7.03 20.66 16.53
CA TYR A 44 -5.93 21.54 16.08
C TYR A 44 -4.56 20.85 15.92
N TYR A 45 -4.32 19.77 16.66
CA TYR A 45 -3.05 19.03 16.61
C TYR A 45 -2.99 17.99 15.47
N GLN A 46 -4.06 17.85 14.67
CA GLN A 46 -4.06 16.97 13.51
C GLN A 46 -3.83 17.74 12.21
N ARG A 47 -3.13 17.11 11.27
CA ARG A 47 -2.95 17.63 9.92
C ARG A 47 -4.29 17.83 9.21
N ASN A 48 -4.31 18.77 8.28
CA ASN A 48 -5.42 18.98 7.34
C ASN A 48 -5.72 17.72 6.53
N TYR A 49 -6.84 17.73 5.83
CA TYR A 49 -7.18 16.65 4.91
C TYR A 49 -6.17 16.58 3.76
N VAL A 50 -5.56 15.41 3.55
CA VAL A 50 -4.46 15.20 2.59
C VAL A 50 -4.61 13.92 1.77
N TRP A 51 -5.75 13.23 1.87
CA TRP A 51 -5.98 12.05 1.04
C TRP A 51 -6.29 12.48 -0.39
N GLU A 52 -5.47 12.03 -1.32
CA GLU A 52 -5.71 12.19 -2.76
C GLU A 52 -6.84 11.27 -3.24
N LYS A 53 -7.45 11.62 -4.38
CA LYS A 53 -8.62 10.94 -4.97
C LYS A 53 -8.49 9.40 -5.03
N ASP A 54 -7.29 8.88 -5.26
CA ASP A 54 -7.00 7.45 -5.37
C ASP A 54 -7.16 6.77 -4.00
N LYS A 55 -6.58 7.37 -2.95
CA LYS A 55 -6.66 6.85 -1.58
C LYS A 55 -8.08 6.98 -1.02
N GLN A 56 -8.79 8.05 -1.37
CA GLN A 56 -10.21 8.21 -1.02
C GLN A 56 -11.04 7.07 -1.60
N SER A 57 -10.87 6.81 -2.91
CA SER A 57 -11.65 5.79 -3.62
C SER A 57 -11.34 4.39 -3.12
N PHE A 58 -10.07 4.08 -2.85
CA PHE A 58 -9.66 2.80 -2.27
C PHE A 58 -10.26 2.55 -0.89
N PHE A 59 -10.34 3.60 -0.07
CA PHE A 59 -10.99 3.49 1.22
C PHE A 59 -12.51 3.31 1.10
N ILE A 60 -13.18 4.02 0.18
CA ILE A 60 -14.61 3.80 -0.06
C ILE A 60 -14.86 2.40 -0.62
N GLU A 61 -14.03 1.90 -1.54
CA GLU A 61 -14.10 0.53 -2.03
C GLU A 61 -14.01 -0.46 -0.87
N SER A 62 -13.02 -0.31 0.01
CA SER A 62 -12.88 -1.14 1.22
C SER A 62 -14.15 -1.13 2.08
N VAL A 63 -14.77 0.04 2.26
CA VAL A 63 -16.02 0.19 3.00
C VAL A 63 -17.19 -0.50 2.29
N VAL A 64 -17.30 -0.37 0.96
CA VAL A 64 -18.34 -1.01 0.14
C VAL A 64 -18.13 -2.52 0.05
N LEU A 65 -16.91 -3.01 0.05
CA LEU A 65 -16.60 -4.44 0.14
C LEU A 65 -16.84 -5.00 1.54
N GLY A 66 -16.93 -4.13 2.55
CA GLY A 66 -17.10 -4.54 3.94
C GLY A 66 -15.84 -5.18 4.52
N THR A 67 -14.67 -4.90 3.93
CA THR A 67 -13.40 -5.37 4.44
C THR A 67 -13.12 -4.78 5.82
N GLU A 68 -12.11 -5.33 6.47
CA GLU A 68 -11.70 -4.85 7.76
C GLU A 68 -10.85 -3.60 7.61
N ILE A 69 -11.40 -2.48 8.08
CA ILE A 69 -10.74 -1.18 8.04
C ILE A 69 -10.17 -0.84 9.42
N PRO A 70 -9.06 -0.10 9.50
CA PRO A 70 -8.52 0.33 10.79
C PRO A 70 -9.59 1.07 11.62
N PRO A 71 -9.61 0.92 12.95
CA PRO A 71 -10.64 1.49 13.81
C PRO A 71 -10.44 2.99 14.04
N LEU A 72 -11.53 3.71 14.31
CA LEU A 72 -11.46 5.11 14.73
C LEU A 72 -11.16 5.19 16.22
N VAL A 73 -10.35 6.17 16.65
CA VAL A 73 -10.03 6.38 18.06
C VAL A 73 -10.66 7.67 18.52
N PHE A 74 -11.55 7.58 19.50
CA PHE A 74 -12.34 8.68 20.04
C PHE A 74 -11.96 8.97 21.48
N TYR A 75 -12.00 10.25 21.85
CA TYR A 75 -11.97 10.70 23.23
C TYR A 75 -13.29 11.36 23.57
N LYS A 76 -13.97 10.88 24.60
CA LYS A 76 -15.27 11.37 25.04
C LYS A 76 -15.11 12.24 26.28
N SER A 77 -15.63 13.47 26.18
CA SER A 77 -15.69 14.45 27.28
C SER A 77 -17.16 14.85 27.45
N GLY A 78 -17.84 14.16 28.39
CA GLY A 78 -19.28 14.29 28.61
C GLY A 78 -20.10 13.95 27.35
N MET A 79 -20.79 14.94 26.79
CA MET A 79 -21.57 14.77 25.56
C MET A 79 -20.75 14.90 24.27
N ARG A 80 -19.57 15.53 24.33
CA ARG A 80 -18.72 15.77 23.16
C ARG A 80 -17.77 14.60 22.92
N VAL A 81 -17.47 14.36 21.66
CA VAL A 81 -16.52 13.33 21.23
C VAL A 81 -15.50 13.98 20.30
N GLU A 82 -14.23 13.77 20.55
CA GLU A 82 -13.14 14.25 19.70
C GLU A 82 -12.49 13.05 19.00
N VAL A 83 -12.29 13.14 17.68
CA VAL A 83 -11.56 12.12 16.93
C VAL A 83 -10.08 12.30 17.21
N ILE A 84 -9.45 11.34 17.89
CA ILE A 84 -8.02 11.33 18.20
C ILE A 84 -7.21 10.74 17.06
N ASP A 85 -7.69 9.65 16.47
CA ASP A 85 -7.09 9.02 15.28
C ASP A 85 -8.19 8.63 14.27
N GLY A 86 -7.85 8.75 12.99
CA GLY A 86 -8.75 8.39 11.89
C GLY A 86 -9.56 9.54 11.28
N ARG A 87 -9.17 10.81 11.52
CA ARG A 87 -9.80 11.99 10.86
C ARG A 87 -9.97 11.80 9.37
N GLN A 88 -8.92 11.41 8.64
CA GLN A 88 -8.97 11.25 7.19
C GLN A 88 -10.02 10.21 6.77
N ARG A 89 -10.16 9.11 7.54
CA ARG A 89 -11.18 8.07 7.30
C ARG A 89 -12.58 8.62 7.56
N PHE A 90 -12.80 9.22 8.74
CA PHE A 90 -14.08 9.82 9.11
C PHE A 90 -14.54 10.88 8.08
N GLU A 91 -13.65 11.81 7.75
CA GLU A 91 -13.91 12.89 6.80
C GLU A 91 -14.18 12.34 5.39
N THR A 92 -13.47 11.31 4.94
CA THR A 92 -13.75 10.66 3.64
C THR A 92 -15.14 10.02 3.60
N LEU A 93 -15.58 9.35 4.66
CA LEU A 93 -16.95 8.78 4.72
C LEU A 93 -18.01 9.88 4.61
N LYS A 94 -17.82 10.97 5.37
CA LYS A 94 -18.73 12.12 5.38
C LYS A 94 -18.80 12.77 4.00
N ARG A 95 -17.63 13.15 3.45
CA ARG A 95 -17.50 13.78 2.13
C ARG A 95 -18.13 12.93 1.02
N PHE A 96 -17.93 11.60 1.06
CA PHE A 96 -18.54 10.72 0.06
C PHE A 96 -20.07 10.70 0.18
N LYS A 97 -20.61 10.54 1.40
CA LYS A 97 -22.06 10.58 1.66
C LYS A 97 -22.72 11.89 1.24
N GLU A 98 -21.98 12.99 1.28
CA GLU A 98 -22.42 14.34 0.91
C GLU A 98 -22.18 14.66 -0.59
N ASP A 99 -21.75 13.69 -1.40
CA ASP A 99 -21.44 13.83 -2.83
C ASP A 99 -20.28 14.82 -3.14
N ASP A 100 -19.41 15.12 -2.17
CA ASP A 100 -18.28 16.06 -2.36
C ASP A 100 -17.23 15.58 -3.37
N PHE A 101 -17.19 14.28 -3.66
CA PHE A 101 -16.30 13.72 -4.67
C PHE A 101 -16.89 12.48 -5.33
N ALA A 102 -16.43 12.20 -6.55
CA ALA A 102 -16.72 10.98 -7.29
C ALA A 102 -15.55 9.99 -7.20
N LEU A 103 -15.85 8.70 -7.22
CA LEU A 103 -14.83 7.66 -7.14
C LEU A 103 -13.89 7.71 -8.37
N HIS A 104 -12.61 7.53 -8.13
CA HIS A 104 -11.56 7.55 -9.13
C HIS A 104 -11.09 6.15 -9.46
N LEU A 105 -10.93 5.85 -10.75
CA LEU A 105 -10.62 4.50 -11.25
C LEU A 105 -9.35 3.90 -10.59
N SER A 106 -8.30 4.70 -10.41
CA SER A 106 -7.03 4.17 -9.84
C SER A 106 -7.09 3.85 -8.35
N GLY A 107 -8.20 4.13 -7.68
CA GLY A 107 -8.48 3.63 -6.33
C GLY A 107 -9.56 2.55 -6.30
N LEU A 108 -9.88 1.93 -7.43
CA LEU A 108 -10.91 0.88 -7.52
C LEU A 108 -10.34 -0.39 -8.18
N PRO A 109 -9.42 -1.12 -7.53
CA PRO A 109 -8.90 -2.38 -8.06
C PRO A 109 -10.00 -3.42 -8.34
N GLU A 110 -10.99 -3.56 -7.45
CA GLU A 110 -12.00 -4.63 -7.48
C GLU A 110 -13.37 -4.16 -7.99
N LEU A 111 -13.69 -2.88 -7.85
CA LEU A 111 -15.01 -2.30 -8.18
C LEU A 111 -14.91 -1.22 -9.26
N GLN A 112 -14.23 -1.52 -10.37
CA GLN A 112 -13.91 -0.54 -11.42
C GLN A 112 -15.15 0.13 -12.04
N ALA A 113 -16.29 -0.56 -12.05
CA ALA A 113 -17.58 -0.07 -12.54
C ALA A 113 -18.17 1.09 -11.70
N LEU A 114 -17.66 1.32 -10.48
CA LEU A 114 -18.08 2.44 -9.63
C LEU A 114 -17.34 3.74 -9.95
N ALA A 115 -16.35 3.70 -10.84
CA ALA A 115 -15.60 4.89 -11.24
C ALA A 115 -16.54 6.00 -11.73
N LYS A 116 -16.24 7.24 -11.32
CA LYS A 116 -16.98 8.48 -11.58
C LYS A 116 -18.37 8.57 -10.95
N LYS A 117 -18.79 7.60 -10.14
CA LYS A 117 -20.04 7.68 -9.37
C LYS A 117 -19.79 8.40 -8.05
N THR A 118 -20.70 9.30 -7.68
CA THR A 118 -20.84 9.86 -6.32
C THR A 118 -21.79 8.97 -5.53
N PHE A 119 -21.95 9.18 -4.22
CA PHE A 119 -22.81 8.34 -3.38
C PHE A 119 -24.26 8.27 -3.91
N SER A 120 -24.87 9.40 -4.25
CA SER A 120 -26.25 9.44 -4.78
C SER A 120 -26.43 8.76 -6.14
N LYS A 121 -25.33 8.61 -6.91
CA LYS A 121 -25.32 7.94 -8.22
C LYS A 121 -25.05 6.44 -8.12
N LEU A 122 -24.76 5.91 -6.94
CA LEU A 122 -24.64 4.47 -6.73
C LEU A 122 -26.02 3.80 -6.77
N ASN A 123 -26.06 2.52 -7.16
CA ASN A 123 -27.25 1.69 -7.01
C ASN A 123 -27.68 1.66 -5.52
N PRO A 124 -28.99 1.79 -5.20
CA PRO A 124 -29.52 1.67 -3.83
C PRO A 124 -28.92 0.53 -2.99
N ASP A 125 -28.68 -0.64 -3.56
CA ASP A 125 -28.09 -1.76 -2.82
C ASP A 125 -26.67 -1.42 -2.35
N ILE A 126 -25.86 -0.82 -3.21
CA ILE A 126 -24.49 -0.39 -2.89
C ILE A 126 -24.50 0.75 -1.86
N GLN A 127 -25.45 1.67 -1.94
CA GLN A 127 -25.62 2.71 -0.93
C GLN A 127 -25.91 2.07 0.44
N GLN A 128 -26.79 1.08 0.50
CA GLN A 128 -27.08 0.34 1.72
C GLN A 128 -25.86 -0.45 2.20
N LEU A 129 -25.11 -1.07 1.30
CA LEU A 129 -23.87 -1.77 1.62
C LEU A 129 -22.87 -0.82 2.29
N PHE A 130 -22.68 0.40 1.77
CA PHE A 130 -21.84 1.44 2.37
C PHE A 130 -22.35 1.86 3.76
N LEU A 131 -23.65 2.19 3.86
CA LEU A 131 -24.28 2.69 5.09
C LEU A 131 -24.29 1.65 6.23
N ASN A 132 -24.48 0.38 5.90
CA ASN A 132 -24.54 -0.72 6.86
C ASN A 132 -23.16 -1.24 7.26
N THR A 133 -22.09 -0.85 6.55
CA THR A 133 -20.73 -1.24 6.92
C THR A 133 -20.43 -0.78 8.34
N LYS A 134 -19.90 -1.72 9.12
CA LYS A 134 -19.59 -1.56 10.53
C LYS A 134 -18.14 -1.10 10.73
N ILE A 135 -17.96 -0.03 11.49
CA ILE A 135 -16.67 0.56 11.83
C ILE A 135 -16.40 0.35 13.32
N ARG A 136 -15.22 -0.19 13.64
CA ARG A 136 -14.75 -0.33 15.02
C ARG A 136 -14.31 1.03 15.57
N ILE A 137 -14.72 1.32 16.79
CA ILE A 137 -14.40 2.55 17.53
C ILE A 137 -13.79 2.14 18.86
N PHE A 138 -12.59 2.66 19.13
CA PHE A 138 -12.00 2.65 20.46
C PHE A 138 -12.28 3.99 21.12
N GLU A 139 -13.03 3.96 22.22
CA GLU A 139 -13.45 5.15 22.94
C GLU A 139 -12.74 5.23 24.29
N PHE A 140 -12.11 6.38 24.53
CA PHE A 140 -11.45 6.72 25.78
C PHE A 140 -12.29 7.77 26.51
N GLU A 141 -12.56 7.55 27.78
CA GLU A 141 -13.32 8.47 28.64
C GLU A 141 -12.66 8.53 30.01
N VAL A 142 -12.47 9.73 30.56
CA VAL A 142 -11.99 9.87 31.94
C VAL A 142 -13.19 9.78 32.87
N VAL A 143 -13.15 8.85 33.83
CA VAL A 143 -14.23 8.56 34.77
C VAL A 143 -13.77 8.64 36.22
N GLY A 144 -14.69 8.95 37.13
CA GLY A 144 -14.41 8.96 38.57
C GLY A 144 -13.57 10.14 39.05
N MET A 145 -13.51 11.23 38.29
CA MET A 145 -12.88 12.49 38.69
C MET A 145 -13.85 13.67 38.45
N PRO A 146 -13.73 14.79 39.20
CA PRO A 146 -14.37 16.05 38.84
C PRO A 146 -13.86 16.56 37.48
N ALA A 147 -14.44 17.66 36.98
CA ALA A 147 -14.05 18.25 35.70
C ALA A 147 -12.52 18.37 35.59
N LEU A 148 -11.94 17.63 34.64
CA LEU A 148 -10.50 17.55 34.47
C LEU A 148 -9.96 18.91 34.03
N ASP A 149 -8.77 19.27 34.50
CA ASP A 149 -8.07 20.44 33.98
C ASP A 149 -7.90 20.29 32.45
N PRO A 150 -8.33 21.27 31.63
CA PRO A 150 -8.21 21.22 30.18
C PRO A 150 -6.78 20.92 29.68
N VAL A 151 -5.75 21.36 30.41
CA VAL A 151 -4.35 21.11 30.09
C VAL A 151 -4.00 19.63 30.26
N ILE A 152 -4.51 18.99 31.32
CA ILE A 152 -4.32 17.56 31.56
C ILE A 152 -5.11 16.76 30.52
N GLU A 153 -6.34 17.15 30.21
CA GLU A 153 -7.17 16.51 29.17
C GLU A 153 -6.46 16.52 27.80
N ASP A 154 -5.95 17.68 27.39
CA ASP A 154 -5.18 17.84 26.14
C ASP A 154 -3.91 16.96 26.13
N LYS A 155 -3.21 16.86 27.26
CA LYS A 155 -2.04 15.99 27.41
C LYS A 155 -2.40 14.51 27.27
N ILE A 156 -3.51 14.06 27.86
CA ILE A 156 -4.01 12.69 27.70
C ILE A 156 -4.34 12.38 26.25
N LYS A 157 -5.04 13.28 25.56
CA LYS A 157 -5.40 13.12 24.14
C LYS A 157 -4.16 12.98 23.25
N LYS A 158 -3.16 13.84 23.45
CA LYS A 158 -1.89 13.79 22.72
C LYS A 158 -1.12 12.50 23.01
N GLU A 159 -1.15 12.03 24.25
CA GLU A 159 -0.51 10.77 24.62
C GLU A 159 -1.18 9.57 23.94
N ILE A 160 -2.52 9.50 23.93
CA ILE A 160 -3.28 8.46 23.21
C ILE A 160 -2.93 8.51 21.71
N PHE A 161 -2.94 9.70 21.10
CA PHE A 161 -2.59 9.89 19.70
C PHE A 161 -1.18 9.37 19.36
N ARG A 162 -0.19 9.77 20.17
CA ARG A 162 1.21 9.35 20.01
C ARG A 162 1.32 7.83 20.08
N ARG A 163 0.76 7.23 21.11
CA ARG A 163 0.86 5.78 21.40
C ARG A 163 0.21 4.92 20.34
N TYR A 164 -0.95 5.35 19.84
CA TYR A 164 -1.65 4.62 18.79
C TYR A 164 -0.87 4.59 17.46
N ASN A 165 -0.11 5.65 17.16
CA ASN A 165 0.68 5.76 15.94
C ASN A 165 2.10 5.17 16.04
N SER A 166 2.72 5.15 17.24
CA SER A 166 4.12 4.71 17.42
C SER A 166 4.42 3.26 17.00
N GLY A 167 3.40 2.39 16.94
CA GLY A 167 3.55 0.98 16.57
C GLY A 167 3.19 0.63 15.12
N ILE A 168 2.73 1.60 14.32
CA ILE A 168 2.29 1.36 12.94
C ILE A 168 3.42 1.69 11.98
N THR A 169 3.89 0.70 11.22
CA THR A 169 4.82 0.94 10.11
C THR A 169 4.12 0.52 8.82
N PRO A 170 3.80 1.46 7.91
CA PRO A 170 3.13 1.12 6.66
C PRO A 170 3.99 0.15 5.84
N LEU A 171 3.33 -0.66 5.01
CA LEU A 171 4.01 -1.44 3.99
C LEU A 171 4.47 -0.52 2.87
N ASN A 172 5.63 -0.81 2.27
CA ASN A 172 6.04 -0.19 1.02
C ASN A 172 5.40 -0.90 -0.19
N GLN A 173 5.53 -0.34 -1.40
CA GLN A 173 4.90 -0.94 -2.59
C GLN A 173 5.41 -2.35 -2.89
N SER A 174 6.73 -2.59 -2.81
CA SER A 174 7.29 -3.93 -3.05
C SER A 174 6.77 -4.98 -2.07
N GLU A 175 6.52 -4.61 -0.81
CA GLU A 175 5.93 -5.49 0.20
C GLU A 175 4.47 -5.79 -0.10
N VAL A 176 3.70 -4.79 -0.55
CA VAL A 176 2.31 -4.99 -1.01
C VAL A 176 2.27 -5.90 -2.22
N ASP A 177 3.12 -5.66 -3.21
CA ASP A 177 3.18 -6.45 -4.43
C ASP A 177 3.70 -7.86 -4.15
N ASN A 178 4.63 -8.04 -3.20
CA ASN A 178 5.04 -9.39 -2.80
C ASN A 178 3.86 -10.19 -2.22
N ALA A 179 3.03 -9.55 -1.40
CA ALA A 179 1.86 -10.19 -0.82
C ALA A 179 0.78 -10.50 -1.88
N LYS A 180 0.52 -9.57 -2.80
CA LYS A 180 -0.49 -9.74 -3.86
C LYS A 180 -0.14 -10.89 -4.81
N TYR A 181 1.14 -11.01 -5.13
CA TYR A 181 1.65 -11.87 -6.20
C TYR A 181 2.53 -13.01 -5.66
N ASP A 182 2.24 -13.45 -4.43
CA ASP A 182 3.08 -14.41 -3.68
C ASP A 182 3.16 -15.82 -4.30
N SER A 183 2.35 -16.11 -5.32
CA SER A 183 2.22 -17.44 -5.93
C SER A 183 2.11 -17.43 -7.46
N ASP A 184 2.55 -16.33 -8.09
CA ASP A 184 2.57 -16.28 -9.56
C ASP A 184 3.90 -16.80 -10.12
N THR A 185 3.82 -17.50 -11.25
CA THR A 185 4.96 -18.18 -11.90
C THR A 185 6.14 -17.26 -12.16
N PHE A 186 5.91 -16.01 -12.55
CA PHE A 186 6.98 -15.06 -12.87
C PHE A 186 7.68 -14.58 -11.60
N SER A 187 6.92 -14.22 -10.57
CA SER A 187 7.47 -13.81 -9.27
C SER A 187 8.27 -14.95 -8.63
N ASP A 188 7.73 -16.16 -8.62
CA ASP A 188 8.38 -17.33 -8.01
C ASP A 188 9.69 -17.70 -8.71
N TYR A 189 9.69 -17.67 -10.05
CA TYR A 189 10.91 -17.89 -10.83
C TYR A 189 12.02 -16.92 -10.42
N PHE A 190 11.75 -15.60 -10.43
CA PHE A 190 12.79 -14.62 -10.10
C PHE A 190 13.17 -14.60 -8.62
N LYS A 191 12.24 -14.89 -7.70
CA LYS A 191 12.56 -15.09 -6.27
C LYS A 191 13.57 -16.23 -6.10
N HIS A 192 13.35 -17.36 -6.78
CA HIS A 192 14.24 -18.52 -6.72
C HIS A 192 15.58 -18.22 -7.42
N GLU A 193 15.54 -17.75 -8.67
CA GLU A 193 16.74 -17.50 -9.48
C GLU A 193 17.66 -16.46 -8.83
N LEU A 194 17.13 -15.36 -8.28
CA LEU A 194 17.95 -14.33 -7.62
C LEU A 194 18.51 -14.78 -6.26
N LYS A 195 17.92 -15.82 -5.65
CA LYS A 195 18.43 -16.40 -4.42
C LYS A 195 19.62 -17.31 -4.69
N GLU A 196 19.48 -18.21 -5.67
CA GLU A 196 20.47 -19.24 -6.01
C GLU A 196 21.58 -18.74 -6.94
N ASN A 197 21.31 -17.79 -7.83
CA ASN A 197 22.25 -17.30 -8.85
C ASN A 197 22.86 -15.93 -8.46
N ASP A 198 23.96 -15.95 -7.71
CA ASP A 198 24.67 -14.74 -7.29
C ASP A 198 25.16 -13.87 -8.45
N ASN A 199 25.47 -14.46 -9.61
CA ASN A 199 25.90 -13.70 -10.79
C ASN A 199 24.77 -12.81 -11.31
N LEU A 200 23.57 -13.38 -11.48
CA LEU A 200 22.39 -12.61 -11.91
C LEU A 200 22.03 -11.53 -10.89
N TYR A 201 21.99 -11.90 -9.60
CA TYR A 201 21.73 -10.97 -8.51
C TYR A 201 22.70 -9.79 -8.55
N ASN A 202 24.01 -10.04 -8.64
CA ASN A 202 25.02 -9.00 -8.66
C ASN A 202 24.94 -8.10 -9.90
N LYS A 203 24.59 -8.66 -11.07
CA LYS A 203 24.36 -7.87 -12.30
C LYS A 203 23.20 -6.91 -12.15
N ILE A 204 22.04 -7.39 -11.67
CA ILE A 204 20.86 -6.55 -11.45
C ILE A 204 21.15 -5.52 -10.35
N ASN A 205 21.80 -5.93 -9.26
CA ASN A 205 22.13 -5.02 -8.16
C ASN A 205 23.00 -3.85 -8.65
N LYS A 206 24.11 -4.15 -9.35
CA LYS A 206 25.04 -3.13 -9.86
C LYS A 206 24.39 -2.17 -10.86
N CYS A 207 23.44 -2.62 -11.67
CA CYS A 207 22.82 -1.74 -12.67
C CYS A 207 21.66 -0.93 -12.08
N PHE A 208 20.74 -1.59 -11.37
CA PHE A 208 19.45 -0.99 -11.01
C PHE A 208 19.36 -0.57 -9.53
N PHE A 209 20.22 -1.10 -8.65
CA PHE A 209 20.10 -0.93 -7.20
C PHE A 209 21.42 -0.62 -6.49
N TYR A 210 22.43 -0.07 -7.19
CA TYR A 210 23.79 0.09 -6.67
C TYR A 210 23.91 0.95 -5.39
N ASN A 211 22.93 1.80 -5.09
CA ASN A 211 22.84 2.62 -3.88
C ASN A 211 22.03 1.98 -2.74
N SER A 212 21.61 0.72 -2.86
CA SER A 212 20.75 0.08 -1.86
C SER A 212 21.56 -0.55 -0.74
N ASP A 213 21.34 -0.09 0.49
CA ASP A 213 21.91 -0.69 1.72
C ASP A 213 21.08 -1.84 2.29
N LYS A 214 20.04 -2.30 1.57
CA LYS A 214 19.15 -3.37 2.03
C LYS A 214 19.86 -4.72 2.02
N ILE A 215 19.49 -5.57 2.98
CA ILE A 215 19.92 -6.98 3.00
C ILE A 215 19.42 -7.72 1.75
N LYS A 216 20.16 -8.75 1.30
CA LYS A 216 19.89 -9.49 0.05
C LYS A 216 18.43 -9.92 -0.08
N SER A 217 17.83 -10.48 0.97
CA SER A 217 16.45 -10.97 0.93
C SER A 217 15.40 -9.87 0.77
N GLU A 218 15.62 -8.69 1.35
CA GLU A 218 14.74 -7.53 1.13
C GLU A 218 14.94 -6.95 -0.27
N LEU A 219 16.18 -6.91 -0.74
CA LEU A 219 16.49 -6.39 -2.07
C LEU A 219 15.92 -7.26 -3.19
N ILE A 220 15.87 -8.59 -3.01
CA ILE A 220 15.22 -9.50 -3.95
C ILE A 220 13.74 -9.14 -4.15
N VAL A 221 13.02 -8.77 -3.08
CA VAL A 221 11.62 -8.35 -3.17
C VAL A 221 11.45 -7.09 -4.03
N ASP A 222 12.35 -6.13 -3.88
CA ASP A 222 12.37 -4.92 -4.72
C ASP A 222 12.75 -5.23 -6.17
N MET A 223 13.73 -6.13 -6.39
CA MET A 223 14.14 -6.57 -7.72
C MET A 223 12.99 -7.25 -8.47
N VAL A 224 12.27 -8.18 -7.82
CA VAL A 224 11.11 -8.86 -8.42
C VAL A 224 10.00 -7.85 -8.77
N THR A 225 9.76 -6.87 -7.89
CA THR A 225 8.84 -5.76 -8.17
C THR A 225 9.27 -4.94 -9.38
N PHE A 226 10.55 -4.60 -9.47
CA PHE A 226 11.12 -3.91 -10.63
C PHE A 226 11.01 -4.72 -11.92
N LEU A 227 11.23 -6.04 -11.88
CA LEU A 227 11.16 -6.91 -13.05
C LEU A 227 9.73 -7.07 -13.57
N ARG A 228 8.74 -7.19 -12.68
CA ARG A 228 7.31 -7.16 -13.05
C ARG A 228 6.92 -5.84 -13.67
N LYS A 229 7.30 -4.72 -13.04
CA LYS A 229 7.12 -3.39 -13.62
C LYS A 229 7.72 -3.32 -15.02
N SER A 230 8.96 -3.78 -15.17
CA SER A 230 9.66 -3.79 -16.46
C SER A 230 8.94 -4.65 -17.51
N LEU A 231 8.25 -5.73 -17.09
CA LEU A 231 7.43 -6.60 -17.95
C LEU A 231 6.36 -5.84 -18.70
N ILE A 232 5.63 -5.00 -17.97
CA ILE A 232 4.43 -4.36 -18.50
C ILE A 232 4.63 -2.88 -18.83
N LEU A 233 5.79 -2.29 -18.51
CA LEU A 233 6.04 -0.86 -18.75
C LEU A 233 6.01 -0.50 -20.24
N SER A 234 6.37 -1.44 -21.14
CA SER A 234 6.22 -1.23 -22.59
C SER A 234 4.75 -1.14 -23.04
N SER A 235 3.80 -1.57 -22.21
CA SER A 235 2.35 -1.45 -22.47
C SER A 235 1.71 -0.20 -21.85
N LEU A 236 2.47 0.58 -21.08
CA LEU A 236 1.98 1.76 -20.35
C LEU A 236 2.65 3.04 -20.89
N PRO A 237 1.88 4.00 -21.42
CA PRO A 237 2.45 5.28 -21.84
C PRO A 237 3.15 5.99 -20.68
N ILE A 238 4.34 6.55 -20.93
CA ILE A 238 5.14 7.17 -19.88
C ILE A 238 4.43 8.36 -19.22
N THR A 239 3.63 9.11 -19.97
CA THR A 239 2.76 10.16 -19.41
C THR A 239 1.75 9.65 -18.37
N ARG A 240 1.40 8.35 -18.37
CA ARG A 240 0.59 7.70 -17.33
C ARG A 240 1.44 7.08 -16.24
N TYR A 241 2.59 6.51 -16.59
CA TYR A 241 3.56 6.03 -15.61
C TYR A 241 4.11 7.15 -14.71
N ALA A 242 4.20 8.38 -15.22
CA ALA A 242 4.62 9.56 -14.48
C ALA A 242 3.55 10.11 -13.53
N ASP A 243 2.29 9.68 -13.67
CA ASP A 243 1.16 10.15 -12.87
C ASP A 243 1.05 9.40 -11.52
N SER A 244 0.37 10.02 -10.57
CA SER A 244 0.07 9.49 -9.23
C SER A 244 -0.65 8.14 -9.23
N GLY A 245 -1.53 7.90 -10.21
CA GLY A 245 -2.33 6.68 -10.33
C GLY A 245 -1.65 5.51 -11.06
N LYS A 246 -0.33 5.57 -11.29
CA LYS A 246 0.42 4.58 -12.07
C LYS A 246 0.28 3.15 -11.54
N ASN A 247 0.28 2.95 -10.21
CA ASN A 247 0.31 1.61 -9.61
C ASN A 247 -0.93 0.80 -10.02
N PHE A 248 -2.11 1.42 -10.06
CA PHE A 248 -3.31 0.77 -10.57
C PHE A 248 -3.14 0.24 -12.00
N PHE A 249 -2.55 1.02 -12.90
CA PHE A 249 -2.35 0.58 -14.28
C PHE A 249 -1.29 -0.49 -14.39
N LEU A 250 -0.21 -0.41 -13.60
CA LEU A 250 0.81 -1.45 -13.53
C LEU A 250 0.18 -2.77 -13.07
N ASP A 251 -0.63 -2.72 -12.01
CA ASP A 251 -1.35 -3.86 -11.48
C ASP A 251 -2.34 -4.45 -12.49
N LEU A 252 -3.20 -3.62 -13.08
CA LEU A 252 -4.19 -4.05 -14.07
C LEU A 252 -3.53 -4.74 -15.28
N LEU A 253 -2.42 -4.17 -15.78
CA LEU A 253 -1.69 -4.75 -16.92
C LEU A 253 -1.01 -6.07 -16.54
N TYR A 254 -0.45 -6.16 -15.33
CA TYR A 254 0.21 -7.38 -14.87
C TYR A 254 -0.79 -8.49 -14.54
N ASP A 255 -1.92 -8.16 -13.89
CA ASP A 255 -3.01 -9.10 -13.62
C ASP A 255 -3.56 -9.68 -14.92
N ASN A 256 -3.77 -8.85 -15.95
CA ASN A 256 -4.21 -9.33 -17.26
C ASN A 256 -3.15 -10.19 -17.95
N TYR A 257 -1.86 -9.81 -17.87
CA TYR A 257 -0.76 -10.61 -18.41
C TYR A 257 -0.73 -12.02 -17.78
N ILE A 258 -0.83 -12.12 -16.44
CA ILE A 258 -0.87 -13.40 -15.74
C ILE A 258 -2.15 -14.18 -16.07
N GLY A 259 -3.28 -13.49 -16.23
CA GLY A 259 -4.55 -14.08 -16.68
C GLY A 259 -4.41 -14.76 -18.05
N ASN A 260 -3.95 -14.04 -19.06
CA ASN A 260 -3.80 -14.55 -20.43
C ASN A 260 -2.77 -15.71 -20.50
N ALA A 261 -1.73 -15.66 -19.68
CA ALA A 261 -0.74 -16.73 -19.60
C ALA A 261 -1.33 -18.05 -19.06
N ARG A 262 -2.29 -17.99 -18.14
CA ARG A 262 -2.99 -19.19 -17.62
C ARG A 262 -3.94 -19.81 -18.65
N GLU A 263 -4.43 -19.01 -19.59
CA GLU A 263 -5.43 -19.40 -20.59
C GLU A 263 -4.82 -19.94 -21.91
N ASN A 264 -3.50 -20.19 -21.93
CA ASN A 264 -2.70 -20.84 -22.99
C ASN A 264 -2.28 -20.01 -24.22
N GLU A 265 -2.31 -18.67 -24.20
CA GLU A 265 -1.83 -17.86 -25.35
C GLU A 265 -0.42 -17.28 -25.19
N GLN A 266 0.11 -17.14 -23.96
CA GLN A 266 1.39 -16.45 -23.72
C GLN A 266 2.39 -17.30 -22.90
N CYS A 267 3.57 -17.52 -23.47
CA CYS A 267 4.65 -18.29 -22.83
C CYS A 267 5.47 -17.41 -21.87
N ILE A 268 5.12 -17.42 -20.57
CA ILE A 268 5.86 -16.69 -19.52
C ILE A 268 7.35 -17.03 -19.55
N GLU A 269 7.70 -18.30 -19.80
CA GLU A 269 9.10 -18.74 -19.85
C GLU A 269 9.90 -18.04 -20.95
N ASP A 270 9.29 -17.80 -22.12
CA ASP A 270 9.97 -17.11 -23.22
C ASP A 270 10.18 -15.63 -22.91
N ASP A 271 9.20 -14.99 -22.27
CA ASP A 271 9.33 -13.60 -21.82
C ASP A 271 10.39 -13.46 -20.71
N ILE A 272 10.50 -14.44 -19.81
CA ILE A 272 11.59 -14.53 -18.84
C ILE A 272 12.94 -14.66 -19.55
N LYS A 273 13.09 -15.60 -20.50
CA LYS A 273 14.34 -15.80 -21.25
C LYS A 273 14.75 -14.54 -22.02
N LYS A 274 13.80 -13.88 -22.69
CA LYS A 274 14.03 -12.60 -23.38
C LYS A 274 14.51 -11.53 -22.41
N MET A 275 13.86 -11.40 -21.25
CA MET A 275 14.24 -10.41 -20.24
C MET A 275 15.65 -10.66 -19.68
N LEU A 276 15.96 -11.92 -19.34
CA LEU A 276 17.29 -12.31 -18.87
C LEU A 276 18.36 -12.01 -19.91
N LYS A 277 18.10 -12.29 -21.19
CA LYS A 277 19.00 -11.95 -22.28
C LYS A 277 19.22 -10.44 -22.39
N GLN A 278 18.16 -9.64 -22.35
CA GLN A 278 18.24 -8.18 -22.41
C GLN A 278 19.03 -7.61 -21.23
N ILE A 279 18.77 -8.09 -20.01
CA ILE A 279 19.53 -7.70 -18.82
C ILE A 279 21.00 -8.09 -18.99
N HIS A 280 21.28 -9.30 -19.49
CA HIS A 280 22.64 -9.75 -19.74
C HIS A 280 23.37 -8.83 -20.73
N ASP A 281 22.77 -8.54 -21.89
CA ASP A 281 23.35 -7.70 -22.94
C ASP A 281 23.59 -6.28 -22.42
N ILE A 282 22.63 -5.69 -21.69
CA ILE A 282 22.79 -4.37 -21.06
C ILE A 282 23.98 -4.41 -20.08
N THR A 283 24.01 -5.37 -19.16
CA THR A 283 25.07 -5.47 -18.14
C THR A 283 26.46 -5.75 -18.72
N ALA A 284 26.53 -6.39 -19.90
CA ALA A 284 27.79 -6.72 -20.56
C ALA A 284 28.41 -5.51 -21.27
N TYR A 285 27.59 -4.68 -21.92
CA TYR A 285 28.06 -3.63 -22.83
C TYR A 285 27.88 -2.21 -22.31
N ILE A 286 27.02 -1.99 -21.31
CA ILE A 286 26.64 -0.67 -20.83
C ILE A 286 27.15 -0.42 -19.40
N LYS A 287 27.84 0.70 -19.20
CA LYS A 287 28.46 1.13 -17.94
C LYS A 287 28.01 2.56 -17.62
N ILE A 288 26.91 2.68 -16.90
CA ILE A 288 26.31 3.96 -16.52
C ILE A 288 26.15 4.01 -15.01
N ASN A 289 26.45 5.14 -14.38
CA ASN A 289 26.29 5.31 -12.93
C ASN A 289 24.89 5.83 -12.59
N SER A 290 23.84 5.21 -13.13
CA SER A 290 22.44 5.58 -12.84
C SER A 290 21.48 4.42 -13.12
N GLY A 291 20.75 3.98 -12.08
CA GLY A 291 19.70 2.96 -12.21
C GLY A 291 18.54 3.42 -13.08
N ASN A 292 18.25 4.73 -13.08
CA ASN A 292 17.20 5.31 -13.93
C ASN A 292 17.56 5.21 -15.42
N ALA A 293 18.82 5.41 -15.78
CA ALA A 293 19.28 5.25 -17.16
C ALA A 293 19.17 3.79 -17.62
N TYR A 294 19.55 2.84 -16.75
CA TYR A 294 19.36 1.42 -17.03
C TYR A 294 17.88 1.04 -17.16
N GLU A 295 16.99 1.58 -16.31
CA GLU A 295 15.54 1.37 -16.42
C GLU A 295 15.00 1.87 -17.76
N CYS A 296 15.36 3.10 -18.17
CA CYS A 296 14.91 3.68 -19.42
C CYS A 296 15.44 2.89 -20.63
N LEU A 297 16.71 2.46 -20.59
CA LEU A 297 17.27 1.63 -21.65
C LEU A 297 16.55 0.27 -21.74
N LEU A 298 16.35 -0.41 -20.61
CA LEU A 298 15.62 -1.68 -20.59
C LEU A 298 14.20 -1.51 -21.15
N TRP A 299 13.48 -0.46 -20.77
CA TRP A 299 12.17 -0.14 -21.32
C TRP A 299 12.19 0.00 -22.85
N GLY A 300 13.14 0.77 -23.39
CA GLY A 300 13.23 1.00 -24.83
C GLY A 300 13.61 -0.26 -25.62
N ILE A 301 14.56 -1.05 -25.11
CA ILE A 301 14.97 -2.33 -25.73
C ILE A 301 13.80 -3.31 -25.75
N ARG A 302 12.98 -3.32 -24.70
CA ARG A 302 11.78 -4.16 -24.65
C ARG A 302 10.73 -3.75 -25.65
N ILE A 303 10.51 -2.46 -25.86
CA ILE A 303 9.62 -1.99 -26.92
C ILE A 303 10.11 -2.48 -28.28
N LEU A 304 11.39 -2.26 -28.60
CA LEU A 304 11.97 -2.72 -29.86
C LEU A 304 11.81 -4.24 -30.04
N ASN A 305 12.01 -5.03 -28.99
CA ASN A 305 11.82 -6.46 -29.04
C ASN A 305 10.35 -6.88 -29.24
N ASN A 306 9.41 -6.24 -28.55
CA ASN A 306 7.98 -6.50 -28.68
C ASN A 306 7.46 -6.17 -30.09
N GLU A 307 8.03 -5.14 -30.72
CA GLU A 307 7.70 -4.71 -32.09
C GLU A 307 8.55 -5.43 -33.16
N ASN A 308 9.33 -6.45 -32.77
CA ASN A 308 10.21 -7.23 -33.63
C ASN A 308 11.24 -6.39 -34.42
N ILE A 309 11.67 -5.26 -33.87
CA ILE A 309 12.72 -4.41 -34.44
C ILE A 309 14.09 -4.96 -34.00
N PRO A 310 14.96 -5.40 -34.94
CA PRO A 310 16.30 -5.88 -34.60
C PRO A 310 17.14 -4.77 -33.99
N PHE A 311 17.66 -5.00 -32.78
CA PHE A 311 18.55 -4.06 -32.10
C PHE A 311 19.60 -4.80 -31.29
N GLU A 312 20.87 -4.65 -31.67
CA GLU A 312 21.99 -5.26 -30.98
C GLU A 312 22.74 -4.20 -30.16
N ILE A 313 22.67 -4.32 -28.84
CA ILE A 313 23.31 -3.38 -27.91
C ILE A 313 24.84 -3.33 -28.14
N SER A 314 25.46 -4.46 -28.46
CA SER A 314 26.90 -4.55 -28.72
C SER A 314 27.37 -3.63 -29.86
N LYS A 315 26.60 -3.54 -30.95
CA LYS A 315 26.91 -2.69 -32.12
C LYS A 315 26.83 -1.19 -31.80
N HIS A 316 25.99 -0.82 -30.84
CA HIS A 316 25.76 0.58 -30.46
C HIS A 316 26.33 0.95 -29.09
N ALA A 317 27.11 0.06 -28.47
CA ALA A 317 27.56 0.20 -27.09
C ALA A 317 28.31 1.51 -26.85
N HIS A 318 29.20 1.92 -27.75
CA HIS A 318 29.96 3.16 -27.63
C HIS A 318 29.03 4.39 -27.59
N THR A 319 28.15 4.54 -28.59
CA THR A 319 27.20 5.66 -28.68
C THR A 319 26.23 5.69 -27.50
N LEU A 320 25.74 4.53 -27.04
CA LEU A 320 24.87 4.44 -25.88
C LEU A 320 25.60 4.95 -24.62
N ASN A 321 26.80 4.43 -24.33
CA ASN A 321 27.57 4.86 -23.17
C ASN A 321 27.89 6.35 -23.22
N GLU A 322 28.36 6.87 -24.36
CA GLU A 322 28.67 8.31 -24.50
C GLU A 322 27.44 9.20 -24.27
N HIS A 323 26.28 8.82 -24.82
CA HIS A 323 25.04 9.59 -24.65
C HIS A 323 24.62 9.65 -23.19
N TYR A 324 24.56 8.51 -22.49
CA TYR A 324 24.13 8.47 -21.10
C TYR A 324 25.13 9.16 -20.15
N GLN A 325 26.43 9.07 -20.42
CA GLN A 325 27.44 9.79 -19.64
C GLN A 325 27.32 11.30 -19.83
N LYS A 326 27.12 11.77 -21.07
CA LYS A 326 26.92 13.20 -21.37
C LYS A 326 25.63 13.75 -20.75
N ASN A 327 24.56 12.96 -20.74
CA ASN A 327 23.23 13.37 -20.27
C ASN A 327 22.92 12.88 -18.85
N LEU A 328 23.94 12.51 -18.05
CA LEU A 328 23.76 11.90 -16.73
C LEU A 328 22.88 12.75 -15.80
N HIS A 329 22.94 14.08 -15.92
CA HIS A 329 22.12 15.03 -15.17
C HIS A 329 20.59 14.81 -15.32
N ILE A 330 20.13 14.28 -16.46
CA ILE A 330 18.71 13.96 -16.69
C ILE A 330 18.28 12.75 -15.85
N TYR A 331 19.21 11.84 -15.56
CA TYR A 331 18.97 10.56 -14.90
C TYR A 331 19.35 10.56 -13.41
N GLN A 332 19.65 11.73 -12.84
CA GLN A 332 19.93 11.89 -11.42
C GLN A 332 18.72 11.53 -10.57
N THR A 333 18.98 11.08 -9.34
CA THR A 333 17.94 10.59 -8.44
C THR A 333 17.21 11.69 -7.69
N ASP A 334 17.73 12.92 -7.74
CA ASP A 334 17.13 14.07 -7.10
C ASP A 334 15.78 14.36 -7.74
N SER A 335 14.71 14.33 -6.95
CA SER A 335 13.36 14.59 -7.46
C SER A 335 12.90 13.57 -8.53
N ASP A 336 13.28 12.30 -8.38
CA ASP A 336 12.93 11.20 -9.30
C ASP A 336 11.44 10.93 -9.47
N HIS A 337 10.64 11.33 -8.50
CA HIS A 337 9.21 11.09 -8.48
C HIS A 337 8.41 12.17 -9.19
N TYR A 338 9.04 13.28 -9.60
CA TYR A 338 8.35 14.36 -10.28
C TYR A 338 8.02 13.97 -11.72
N TYR A 339 6.79 14.27 -12.11
CA TYR A 339 6.24 13.96 -13.42
C TYR A 339 7.17 14.37 -14.56
N GLY A 340 7.65 15.62 -14.55
CA GLY A 340 8.51 16.16 -15.59
C GLY A 340 9.84 15.41 -15.73
N ASN A 341 10.46 15.03 -14.62
CA ASN A 341 11.72 14.30 -14.60
C ASN A 341 11.55 12.86 -15.11
N ILE A 342 10.45 12.20 -14.76
CA ILE A 342 10.10 10.88 -15.34
C ILE A 342 9.95 11.01 -16.85
N VAL A 343 9.12 11.94 -17.34
CA VAL A 343 8.90 12.09 -18.78
C VAL A 343 10.19 12.45 -19.52
N ALA A 344 11.02 13.34 -18.97
CA ALA A 344 12.28 13.77 -19.59
C ALA A 344 13.26 12.61 -19.81
N ARG A 345 13.48 11.75 -18.79
CA ARG A 345 14.39 10.60 -18.86
C ARG A 345 14.01 9.62 -19.96
N PHE A 346 12.75 9.21 -19.98
CA PHE A 346 12.26 8.28 -20.99
C PHE A 346 12.22 8.90 -22.40
N THR A 347 11.93 10.21 -22.49
CA THR A 347 11.96 10.93 -23.78
C THR A 347 13.38 11.01 -24.34
N ASP A 348 14.38 11.26 -23.50
CA ASP A 348 15.78 11.28 -23.92
C ASP A 348 16.23 9.90 -24.45
N THR A 349 15.97 8.82 -23.72
CA THR A 349 16.24 7.46 -24.20
C THR A 349 15.46 7.13 -25.48
N ALA A 350 14.18 7.50 -25.56
CA ALA A 350 13.37 7.28 -26.76
C ALA A 350 13.96 7.98 -28.00
N ASN A 351 14.43 9.22 -27.85
CA ASN A 351 15.08 9.97 -28.92
C ASN A 351 16.39 9.33 -29.37
N LEU A 352 17.19 8.81 -28.41
CA LEU A 352 18.42 8.09 -28.71
C LEU A 352 18.12 6.80 -29.50
N LEU A 353 17.20 5.97 -29.01
CA LEU A 353 16.87 4.70 -29.65
C LEU A 353 16.17 4.89 -30.99
N ASN A 354 15.34 5.93 -31.16
CA ASN A 354 14.77 6.30 -32.45
C ASN A 354 15.87 6.56 -33.48
N LYS A 355 16.89 7.36 -33.14
CA LYS A 355 18.02 7.64 -34.05
C LYS A 355 18.81 6.39 -34.44
N LEU A 356 18.94 5.42 -33.52
CA LEU A 356 19.74 4.21 -33.75
C LEU A 356 18.96 3.10 -34.47
N SER A 357 17.64 3.00 -34.25
CA SER A 357 16.80 1.91 -34.78
C SER A 357 15.87 2.34 -35.91
N GLY A 358 15.60 3.63 -36.07
CA GLY A 358 14.58 4.16 -36.97
C GLY A 358 13.13 4.00 -36.47
N PHE A 359 12.92 3.48 -35.26
CA PHE A 359 11.58 3.22 -34.71
C PHE A 359 10.98 4.45 -33.98
N ASP A 360 9.69 4.73 -34.20
CA ASP A 360 8.99 5.86 -33.54
C ASP A 360 8.38 5.46 -32.18
N PHE A 361 8.94 6.01 -31.10
CA PHE A 361 8.51 5.76 -29.73
C PHE A 361 7.33 6.63 -29.25
N LYS A 362 6.79 7.55 -30.08
CA LYS A 362 5.75 8.51 -29.66
C LYS A 362 4.57 7.86 -28.94
N MET A 363 4.06 6.72 -29.44
CA MET A 363 2.91 6.03 -28.83
C MET A 363 3.19 5.52 -27.40
N TYR A 364 4.45 5.20 -27.08
CA TYR A 364 4.87 4.73 -25.76
C TYR A 364 5.17 5.88 -24.80
N LEU A 365 5.45 7.08 -25.30
CA LEU A 365 5.54 8.28 -24.45
C LEU A 365 4.14 8.79 -24.11
N ARG A 366 3.28 8.91 -25.12
CA ARG A 366 1.90 9.39 -24.98
C ARG A 366 1.01 8.75 -26.03
N SER A 367 -0.05 8.07 -25.57
CA SER A 367 -1.06 7.47 -26.43
C SER A 367 -2.45 8.02 -26.11
N SER A 368 -3.16 8.48 -27.14
CA SER A 368 -4.59 8.80 -27.09
C SER A 368 -5.45 7.55 -26.92
N ASP A 369 -5.02 6.44 -27.53
CA ASP A 369 -5.78 5.18 -27.61
C ASP A 369 -5.65 4.33 -26.36
N PHE A 370 -4.69 4.64 -25.48
CA PHE A 370 -4.53 3.95 -24.20
C PHE A 370 -5.83 3.92 -23.38
N LYS A 371 -6.64 4.98 -23.45
CA LYS A 371 -7.95 5.00 -22.79
C LYS A 371 -8.87 3.88 -23.30
N ASN A 372 -8.86 3.61 -24.61
CA ASN A 372 -9.66 2.55 -25.22
C ASN A 372 -9.14 1.16 -24.81
N LYS A 373 -7.81 0.96 -24.84
CA LYS A 373 -7.16 -0.26 -24.34
C LYS A 373 -7.51 -0.54 -22.87
N ILE A 374 -7.47 0.46 -22.01
CA ILE A 374 -7.87 0.27 -20.61
C ILE A 374 -9.36 -0.05 -20.51
N ASN A 375 -10.23 0.58 -21.29
CA ASN A 375 -11.66 0.25 -21.24
C ASN A 375 -11.98 -1.18 -21.67
N SER A 376 -11.22 -1.78 -22.59
CA SER A 376 -11.38 -3.20 -22.95
C SER A 376 -10.84 -4.16 -21.89
N LEU A 377 -9.90 -3.71 -21.05
CA LEU A 377 -9.32 -4.49 -19.96
C LEU A 377 -10.09 -4.35 -18.64
N LYS A 378 -11.04 -3.41 -18.56
CA LYS A 378 -11.83 -3.21 -17.35
C LYS A 378 -12.86 -4.32 -17.17
N GLN A 379 -13.18 -4.57 -15.92
CA GLN A 379 -14.39 -5.31 -15.56
C GLN A 379 -15.63 -4.69 -16.22
N THR A 380 -16.50 -5.55 -16.74
CA THR A 380 -17.83 -5.12 -17.16
C THR A 380 -18.70 -4.81 -15.93
N GLU A 381 -19.81 -4.10 -16.11
CA GLU A 381 -20.75 -3.86 -15.00
C GLU A 381 -21.27 -5.18 -14.40
N LYS A 382 -21.44 -6.22 -15.23
CA LYS A 382 -21.83 -7.56 -14.81
C LYS A 382 -20.75 -8.26 -13.97
N ASP A 383 -19.48 -8.08 -14.31
CA ASP A 383 -18.37 -8.63 -13.52
C ASP A 383 -18.29 -7.95 -12.14
N ALA A 384 -18.55 -6.64 -12.10
CA ALA A 384 -18.61 -5.89 -10.85
C ALA A 384 -19.79 -6.36 -9.98
N GLU A 385 -20.97 -6.63 -10.56
CA GLU A 385 -22.12 -7.21 -9.85
C GLU A 385 -21.80 -8.59 -9.27
N LEU A 386 -21.22 -9.50 -10.07
CA LEU A 386 -20.78 -10.81 -9.59
C LEU A 386 -19.74 -10.70 -8.47
N THR A 387 -18.83 -9.74 -8.58
CA THR A 387 -17.82 -9.43 -7.56
C THR A 387 -18.49 -8.93 -6.28
N MET A 388 -19.49 -8.06 -6.39
CA MET A 388 -20.28 -7.57 -5.27
C MET A 388 -21.11 -8.67 -4.60
N ASP A 389 -21.74 -9.57 -5.35
CA ASP A 389 -22.48 -10.72 -4.81
C ASP A 389 -21.55 -11.70 -4.08
N ARG A 390 -20.41 -12.02 -4.69
CA ARG A 390 -19.37 -12.84 -4.06
C ARG A 390 -18.87 -12.19 -2.77
N LEU A 391 -18.65 -10.88 -2.78
CA LEU A 391 -18.13 -10.15 -1.62
C LEU A 391 -19.20 -9.91 -0.55
N ALA A 392 -20.48 -9.82 -0.92
CA ALA A 392 -21.59 -9.80 0.03
C ALA A 392 -21.60 -11.06 0.91
N SER A 393 -21.26 -12.22 0.35
CA SER A 393 -21.08 -13.46 1.12
C SER A 393 -19.85 -13.45 2.05
N LEU A 394 -18.84 -12.61 1.78
CA LEU A 394 -17.63 -12.46 2.59
C LEU A 394 -17.77 -11.41 3.70
N ARG A 395 -18.83 -10.60 3.69
CA ARG A 395 -19.16 -9.63 4.75
C ARG A 395 -19.54 -10.29 6.09
N ILE A 396 -19.63 -11.61 6.13
CA ILE A 396 -20.22 -12.36 7.23
C ILE A 396 -19.35 -12.23 8.49
N ASN A 397 -19.87 -11.42 9.41
CA ASN A 397 -19.50 -11.27 10.81
C ASN A 397 -18.11 -10.69 11.07
N LYS A 398 -18.00 -9.36 11.18
CA LYS A 398 -16.93 -8.73 11.97
C LYS A 398 -17.09 -9.23 13.41
N PRO A 399 -16.23 -10.17 13.90
CA PRO A 399 -16.37 -10.63 15.27
C PRO A 399 -16.18 -9.43 16.19
N SER A 400 -16.94 -9.42 17.28
CA SER A 400 -16.73 -8.43 18.34
C SER A 400 -15.26 -8.47 18.72
N PRO A 401 -14.59 -7.31 18.87
CA PRO A 401 -13.20 -7.27 19.25
C PRO A 401 -13.01 -8.02 20.57
N ALA A 402 -12.26 -9.12 20.55
CA ALA A 402 -11.89 -9.86 21.75
C ALA A 402 -10.56 -9.32 22.27
N SER A 403 -10.51 -8.96 23.54
CA SER A 403 -9.24 -8.66 24.23
C SER A 403 -8.75 -9.94 24.91
N LYS A 404 -7.53 -10.34 24.58
CA LYS A 404 -6.84 -11.46 25.22
C LYS A 404 -5.71 -10.93 26.11
N PRO A 405 -5.54 -11.47 27.33
CA PRO A 405 -4.35 -11.26 28.15
C PRO A 405 -3.06 -11.65 27.40
N ILE A 406 -1.95 -10.97 27.69
CA ILE A 406 -0.66 -11.19 26.99
C ILE A 406 -0.09 -12.57 27.27
N ASP A 407 -0.22 -13.09 28.49
CA ASP A 407 0.15 -14.45 28.86
C ASP A 407 -0.57 -15.51 28.01
N GLN A 408 -1.87 -15.31 27.76
CA GLN A 408 -2.62 -16.19 26.85
C GLN A 408 -2.16 -16.06 25.40
N VAL A 409 -1.86 -14.85 24.94
CA VAL A 409 -1.28 -14.64 23.60
C VAL A 409 0.07 -15.34 23.48
N MET A 410 0.91 -15.30 24.51
CA MET A 410 2.20 -15.97 24.53
C MET A 410 2.06 -17.50 24.54
N ALA A 411 1.14 -18.05 25.34
CA ALA A 411 0.85 -19.48 25.34
C ALA A 411 0.32 -19.95 23.97
N ASP A 412 -0.56 -19.16 23.36
CA ASP A 412 -1.05 -19.37 22.00
C ASP A 412 0.11 -19.40 20.99
N LEU A 413 0.99 -18.39 21.01
CA LEU A 413 2.13 -18.28 20.08
C LEU A 413 3.19 -19.37 20.26
N ALA A 414 3.34 -19.90 21.47
CA ALA A 414 4.24 -21.02 21.76
C ALA A 414 3.74 -22.35 21.18
N SER A 415 2.46 -22.43 20.78
CA SER A 415 1.91 -23.62 20.13
C SER A 415 2.32 -23.72 18.66
N ASN A 416 2.44 -24.93 18.13
CA ASN A 416 2.70 -25.17 16.69
C ASN A 416 1.54 -24.76 15.77
N TYR A 417 0.47 -24.17 16.31
CA TYR A 417 -0.71 -23.76 15.57
C TYR A 417 -0.67 -22.29 15.14
N TYR A 418 0.38 -21.52 15.46
CA TYR A 418 0.48 -20.12 15.05
C TYR A 418 1.53 -19.90 13.96
N LEU A 419 1.07 -19.48 12.78
CA LEU A 419 1.94 -19.05 11.69
C LEU A 419 2.11 -17.54 11.75
N ILE A 420 3.14 -17.09 12.48
CA ILE A 420 3.46 -15.66 12.66
C ILE A 420 4.03 -15.05 11.38
N ARG A 421 4.75 -15.86 10.60
CA ARG A 421 5.49 -15.44 9.40
C ARG A 421 5.01 -16.22 8.17
N PRO A 422 3.77 -16.02 7.70
CA PRO A 422 3.34 -16.55 6.41
C PRO A 422 4.15 -15.91 5.27
N SER A 423 4.18 -16.56 4.10
CA SER A 423 5.04 -16.20 2.96
C SER A 423 4.83 -14.78 2.43
N TYR A 424 3.59 -14.30 2.48
CA TYR A 424 3.21 -12.95 2.04
C TYR A 424 3.57 -11.84 3.05
N GLN A 425 3.93 -12.17 4.29
CA GLN A 425 4.30 -11.17 5.28
C GLN A 425 5.71 -10.64 5.05
N ARG A 426 5.91 -9.36 5.37
CA ARG A 426 7.24 -8.75 5.27
C ARG A 426 8.22 -9.35 6.29
N GLN A 427 9.50 -9.19 5.98
CA GLN A 427 10.59 -9.48 6.92
C GLN A 427 10.53 -8.56 8.15
N GLU A 428 11.23 -8.96 9.21
CA GLU A 428 11.25 -8.23 10.48
C GLU A 428 11.95 -6.87 10.31
N LYS A 429 11.24 -5.78 10.63
CA LYS A 429 11.70 -4.40 10.41
C LYS A 429 11.61 -3.53 11.66
N ILE A 430 11.49 -4.14 12.83
CA ILE A 430 11.37 -3.39 14.08
C ILE A 430 12.73 -2.94 14.57
N SER A 431 12.90 -1.62 14.64
CA SER A 431 13.94 -1.01 15.47
C SER A 431 13.62 -1.21 16.95
N ILE A 432 14.64 -1.42 17.80
CA ILE A 432 14.51 -1.51 19.27
C ILE A 432 13.61 -0.39 19.83
N LYS A 433 13.79 0.85 19.37
CA LYS A 433 12.97 2.00 19.79
C LYS A 433 11.45 1.78 19.59
N LYS A 434 11.06 1.19 18.47
CA LYS A 434 9.65 0.89 18.16
C LYS A 434 9.14 -0.27 19.02
N ALA A 435 9.94 -1.34 19.19
CA ALA A 435 9.62 -2.44 20.10
C ALA A 435 9.37 -1.89 21.52
N SER A 436 10.30 -1.09 22.05
CA SER A 436 10.16 -0.46 23.38
C SER A 436 8.90 0.38 23.48
N SER A 437 8.55 1.17 22.46
CA SER A 437 7.31 1.96 22.47
C SER A 437 6.05 1.09 22.46
N ILE A 438 6.06 -0.08 21.82
CA ILE A 438 4.97 -1.04 21.84
C ILE A 438 4.83 -1.63 23.25
N ILE A 439 5.93 -2.13 23.83
CA ILE A 439 5.95 -2.69 25.19
C ILE A 439 5.49 -1.67 26.23
N GLU A 440 5.99 -0.43 26.16
CA GLU A 440 5.58 0.64 27.06
C GLU A 440 4.07 0.91 26.97
N SER A 441 3.50 0.88 25.76
CA SER A 441 2.05 1.06 25.57
C SER A 441 1.23 -0.07 26.21
N ILE A 442 1.73 -1.32 26.12
CA ILE A 442 1.11 -2.49 26.76
C ILE A 442 1.15 -2.35 28.29
N LEU A 443 2.30 -1.96 28.85
CA LEU A 443 2.47 -1.74 30.30
C LEU A 443 1.58 -0.62 30.84
N LEU A 444 1.29 0.40 30.03
CA LEU A 444 0.34 1.47 30.35
C LEU A 444 -1.14 1.07 30.14
N GLY A 445 -1.39 -0.18 29.70
CA GLY A 445 -2.74 -0.69 29.42
C GLY A 445 -3.44 0.05 28.28
N ILE A 446 -2.68 0.60 27.33
CA ILE A 446 -3.22 1.23 26.12
C ILE A 446 -3.51 0.14 25.10
N LYS A 447 -4.74 0.10 24.58
CA LYS A 447 -5.11 -0.85 23.52
C LYS A 447 -4.33 -0.51 22.25
N LEU A 448 -3.50 -1.45 21.81
CA LEU A 448 -2.82 -1.38 20.52
C LEU A 448 -3.81 -1.61 19.37
N PRO A 449 -3.44 -1.26 18.13
CA PRO A 449 -4.21 -1.67 16.96
C PRO A 449 -4.45 -3.19 16.95
N PRO A 450 -5.65 -3.65 16.55
CA PRO A 450 -6.03 -5.05 16.63
C PRO A 450 -5.07 -5.97 15.88
N LEU A 451 -4.94 -7.22 16.35
CA LEU A 451 -4.28 -8.28 15.60
C LEU A 451 -5.32 -8.95 14.70
N PHE A 452 -4.92 -9.23 13.47
CA PHE A 452 -5.78 -9.93 12.52
C PHE A 452 -5.24 -11.32 12.31
N ILE A 453 -6.04 -12.32 12.67
CA ILE A 453 -5.68 -13.74 12.63
C ILE A 453 -6.71 -14.45 11.77
N TYR A 454 -6.23 -15.20 10.78
CA TYR A 454 -7.04 -16.09 9.98
C TYR A 454 -6.90 -17.52 10.49
N VAL A 455 -8.02 -18.15 10.83
CA VAL A 455 -8.04 -19.56 11.25
C VAL A 455 -8.31 -20.41 10.01
N ARG A 456 -7.30 -21.17 9.59
CA ARG A 456 -7.40 -22.10 8.47
C ARG A 456 -8.28 -23.29 8.80
N LYS A 457 -8.68 -24.01 7.75
CA LYS A 457 -9.44 -25.26 7.88
C LYS A 457 -8.67 -26.37 8.62
N ASP A 458 -7.34 -26.35 8.54
CA ASP A 458 -6.44 -27.28 9.25
C ASP A 458 -6.16 -26.86 10.71
N GLY A 459 -6.79 -25.77 11.19
CA GLY A 459 -6.64 -25.26 12.56
C GLY A 459 -5.44 -24.33 12.77
N ILE A 460 -4.59 -24.13 11.76
CA ILE A 460 -3.47 -23.18 11.85
C ILE A 460 -4.01 -21.74 11.85
N ARG A 461 -3.46 -20.91 12.74
CA ARG A 461 -3.78 -19.51 12.94
C ARG A 461 -2.71 -18.66 12.28
N GLU A 462 -3.03 -18.12 11.11
CA GLU A 462 -2.12 -17.26 10.35
C GLU A 462 -2.27 -15.80 10.77
N VAL A 463 -1.14 -15.10 10.96
CA VAL A 463 -1.14 -13.67 11.29
C VAL A 463 -1.24 -12.84 9.99
N ILE A 464 -2.40 -12.21 9.80
CA ILE A 464 -2.68 -11.31 8.66
C ILE A 464 -2.17 -9.90 8.91
N ASP A 465 -2.26 -9.40 10.15
CA ASP A 465 -1.65 -8.13 10.56
C ASP A 465 -1.31 -8.14 12.05
N GLY A 466 -0.28 -7.39 12.40
CA GLY A 466 0.25 -7.31 13.76
C GLY A 466 1.43 -8.22 14.05
N GLN A 467 2.00 -8.89 13.03
CA GLN A 467 3.24 -9.68 13.13
C GLN A 467 4.33 -8.94 13.91
N GLN A 468 4.60 -7.68 13.55
CA GLN A 468 5.64 -6.87 14.21
C GLN A 468 5.31 -6.62 15.69
N ARG A 469 4.03 -6.37 16.03
CA ARG A 469 3.60 -6.22 17.43
C ARG A 469 3.83 -7.52 18.22
N LEU A 470 3.49 -8.67 17.62
CA LEU A 470 3.70 -9.98 18.23
C LEU A 470 5.19 -10.29 18.42
N LEU A 471 6.04 -9.99 17.43
CA LEU A 471 7.48 -10.18 17.54
C LEU A 471 8.09 -9.28 18.62
N SER A 472 7.60 -8.05 18.78
CA SER A 472 8.05 -7.17 19.88
C SER A 472 7.70 -7.76 21.24
N ILE A 473 6.51 -8.37 21.37
CA ILE A 473 6.06 -9.02 22.60
C ILE A 473 6.87 -10.29 22.88
N ILE A 474 7.18 -11.10 21.86
CA ILE A 474 8.00 -12.31 22.00
C ILE A 474 9.45 -11.96 22.36
N GLY A 475 9.98 -10.88 21.79
CA GLY A 475 11.37 -10.47 21.99
C GLY A 475 11.64 -9.71 23.30
N PHE A 476 10.59 -9.32 24.03
CA PHE A 476 10.66 -8.71 25.37
C PHE A 476 10.49 -9.78 26.44
#